data_AF-A0A430Q9Z1-F1
#
_entry.id   AF-A0A430Q9Z1-F1
#
_cell.length_a   1.000
_cell.length_b   1.000
_cell.length_c   1.000
_cell.angle_alpha   90.00
_cell.angle_beta   90.00
_cell.angle_gamma   90.00
#
_symmetry.space_group_name_H-M   'P 1'
#
loop_
_entity.id
_entity.type
_entity.pdbx_description
1 polymer ?
#
loop_
_entity_poly.entity_id
_entity_poly.type
_entity_poly.pdbx_seq_one_letter_code
_entity_poly.pdbx_strand_id
1 'polypeptide(L)'
;MVYLEIVANALLLLTYSVACFTSPYTKGDIIHHELTPDYMLTRLRNRSVKNSLERIFNKINIIRNVGSPGHHQVREFIRNYLSKCGWETDLDTFEENTVDGVKTFHNIIGYRNDPNYKKYLILACHYESKLLPNFVGSTDSAMPCSMILKIVDLLNYGIKALKFNFVIDSYILFNSFCLYLIEKRMRSFNLLKSSGENNQPYFGHGVRYQIEDDHIPFVEKGVPVLHLIPSPFPKVWHTIADNATIIDWNTSIDLLFLIKLFVRNYLHILL
;
A
#
# COMPACT_ATOMS: atom_id res chain seq x y z
N MET A 1 -10.23 -9.54 9.14
CA MET A 1 -9.22 -9.39 10.20
C MET A 1 -7.95 -10.10 9.74
N VAL A 2 -6.99 -9.33 9.21
CA VAL A 2 -5.66 -9.59 8.60
C VAL A 2 -5.05 -8.17 8.19
N TYR A 3 -4.12 -7.84 7.24
CA TYR A 3 -3.73 -6.38 7.02
C TYR A 3 -3.41 -5.72 5.63
N LEU A 4 -3.98 -4.51 5.45
CA LEU A 4 -3.94 -3.54 4.34
C LEU A 4 -4.62 -2.29 4.90
N GLU A 5 -3.84 -1.37 5.39
CA GLU A 5 -4.31 -0.46 6.41
C GLU A 5 -4.73 0.87 5.73
N ILE A 6 -6.06 1.09 5.62
CA ILE A 6 -6.69 2.10 4.76
C ILE A 6 -7.90 2.72 5.50
N VAL A 7 -7.80 4.00 5.89
CA VAL A 7 -8.78 4.73 6.69
C VAL A 7 -8.76 6.28 6.50
N ALA A 8 -9.68 6.91 5.77
CA ALA A 8 -9.95 8.38 5.77
C ALA A 8 -8.78 9.39 6.09
N ASN A 9 -8.13 9.94 5.05
CA ASN A 9 -7.03 10.92 5.02
C ASN A 9 -5.60 10.38 5.18
N ALA A 10 -4.66 11.04 4.52
CA ALA A 10 -3.44 10.42 4.03
C ALA A 10 -2.38 10.18 5.12
N LEU A 11 -2.14 8.91 5.43
CA LEU A 11 -1.00 8.41 6.20
C LEU A 11 -0.24 7.39 5.32
N LEU A 12 1.02 7.10 5.65
CA LEU A 12 1.90 6.22 4.89
C LEU A 12 3.02 5.73 5.81
N LEU A 13 2.85 4.53 6.36
CA LEU A 13 3.86 3.90 7.20
C LEU A 13 4.74 3.01 6.33
N LEU A 14 6.02 2.91 6.69
CA LEU A 14 6.89 1.82 6.26
C LEU A 14 7.67 1.36 7.49
N THR A 15 7.21 0.27 8.10
CA THR A 15 7.42 0.01 9.55
C THR A 15 7.25 -1.45 9.98
N TYR A 16 8.08 -1.85 10.95
CA TYR A 16 7.69 -2.83 11.97
C TYR A 16 6.90 -2.09 13.09
N SER A 17 5.58 -1.91 12.92
CA SER A 17 4.63 -1.25 13.88
C SER A 17 4.79 0.30 14.09
N VAL A 18 3.98 1.08 14.83
CA VAL A 18 3.03 0.80 15.94
C VAL A 18 1.82 1.79 16.01
N ALA A 19 0.59 1.26 16.13
CA ALA A 19 -0.63 1.78 16.80
C ALA A 19 -1.30 3.17 16.50
N CYS A 20 -2.55 3.08 16.00
CA CYS A 20 -3.82 3.67 16.53
C CYS A 20 -4.12 5.20 16.56
N PHE A 21 -5.37 5.59 16.19
CA PHE A 21 -6.42 6.25 17.02
C PHE A 21 -7.73 6.58 16.21
N THR A 22 -8.82 7.07 16.85
CA THR A 22 -10.26 7.02 16.40
C THR A 22 -10.97 8.40 16.30
N SER A 23 -12.20 8.63 15.77
CA SER A 23 -13.41 7.83 15.41
C SER A 23 -14.33 8.53 14.34
N PRO A 24 -15.50 8.00 13.88
CA PRO A 24 -16.31 8.56 12.75
C PRO A 24 -17.49 9.50 13.11
N TYR A 25 -18.05 10.20 12.12
CA TYR A 25 -19.27 11.03 12.19
C TYR A 25 -20.31 10.63 11.12
N THR A 26 -21.58 11.07 11.22
CA THR A 26 -22.71 10.50 10.46
C THR A 26 -23.71 11.51 9.85
N LYS A 27 -24.27 11.10 8.70
CA LYS A 27 -25.61 11.43 8.14
C LYS A 27 -25.80 12.75 7.38
N GLY A 28 -26.31 12.62 6.16
CA GLY A 28 -26.73 13.66 5.21
C GLY A 28 -27.19 12.99 3.90
N ASP A 29 -28.11 13.59 3.15
CA ASP A 29 -28.81 12.94 2.03
C ASP A 29 -27.96 12.75 0.76
N ILE A 30 -28.31 11.74 -0.05
CA ILE A 30 -27.43 11.14 -1.07
C ILE A 30 -27.96 11.39 -2.50
N ILE A 31 -27.03 11.65 -3.43
CA ILE A 31 -27.30 11.70 -4.89
C ILE A 31 -26.29 10.79 -5.60
N HIS A 32 -26.78 9.85 -6.42
CA HIS A 32 -25.94 8.88 -7.11
C HIS A 32 -25.36 9.41 -8.43
N HIS A 33 -24.06 9.19 -8.67
CA HIS A 33 -23.47 9.13 -10.02
C HIS A 33 -22.49 7.95 -10.10
N GLU A 34 -22.57 7.16 -11.17
CA GLU A 34 -21.55 6.15 -11.48
C GLU A 34 -20.28 6.78 -12.07
N LEU A 35 -19.14 6.14 -11.79
CA LEU A 35 -17.87 6.43 -12.47
C LEU A 35 -17.86 5.70 -13.82
N THR A 36 -17.84 6.47 -14.91
CA THR A 36 -17.80 5.91 -16.27
C THR A 36 -16.46 5.23 -16.56
N PRO A 37 -16.44 4.11 -17.33
CA PRO A 37 -15.20 3.42 -17.66
C PRO A 37 -14.15 4.30 -18.37
N ASP A 38 -14.58 5.24 -19.22
CA ASP A 38 -13.69 6.14 -19.96
C ASP A 38 -12.90 7.10 -19.06
N TYR A 39 -13.53 7.54 -17.97
CA TYR A 39 -12.87 8.37 -16.96
C TYR A 39 -11.77 7.60 -16.22
N MET A 40 -12.03 6.32 -15.94
CA MET A 40 -11.08 5.41 -15.29
C MET A 40 -9.93 5.02 -16.23
N LEU A 41 -10.24 4.77 -17.51
CA LEU A 41 -9.29 4.46 -18.58
C LEU A 41 -8.24 5.58 -18.75
N THR A 42 -8.71 6.80 -18.97
CA THR A 42 -7.88 7.95 -19.37
C THR A 42 -6.91 8.40 -18.26
N ARG A 43 -7.37 8.46 -17.01
CA ARG A 43 -6.61 9.07 -15.92
C ARG A 43 -5.71 8.10 -15.14
N LEU A 44 -5.96 6.78 -15.19
CA LEU A 44 -5.25 5.81 -14.35
C LEU A 44 -4.36 4.79 -15.10
N ARG A 45 -4.61 4.48 -16.38
CA ARG A 45 -3.81 3.49 -17.17
C ARG A 45 -2.63 4.08 -17.96
N ASN A 46 -2.30 5.36 -17.78
CA ASN A 46 -1.27 6.06 -18.56
C ASN A 46 0.12 5.40 -18.44
N ARG A 47 0.85 5.27 -19.56
CA ARG A 47 2.23 4.73 -19.64
C ARG A 47 3.20 5.37 -18.63
N SER A 48 2.99 6.64 -18.30
CA SER A 48 3.69 7.38 -17.24
C SER A 48 3.66 6.66 -15.87
N VAL A 49 2.57 5.96 -15.54
CA VAL A 49 2.41 5.25 -14.26
C VAL A 49 3.42 4.10 -14.13
N LYS A 50 3.64 3.30 -15.19
CA LYS A 50 4.64 2.21 -15.16
C LYS A 50 6.04 2.77 -14.99
N ASN A 51 6.45 3.69 -15.88
CA ASN A 51 7.77 4.30 -15.84
C ASN A 51 8.07 4.96 -14.49
N SER A 52 7.05 5.58 -13.85
CA SER A 52 7.20 6.19 -12.54
C SER A 52 7.21 5.19 -11.38
N LEU A 53 6.49 4.07 -11.46
CA LEU A 53 6.56 2.99 -10.45
C LEU A 53 7.94 2.32 -10.52
N GLU A 54 8.37 1.98 -11.73
CA GLU A 54 9.67 1.36 -12.03
C GLU A 54 10.85 2.22 -11.56
N ARG A 55 10.77 3.56 -11.72
CA ARG A 55 11.76 4.49 -11.17
C ARG A 55 11.83 4.52 -9.64
N ILE A 56 10.71 4.27 -8.95
CA ILE A 56 10.67 4.19 -7.46
C ILE A 56 11.19 2.83 -7.01
N PHE A 57 10.71 1.75 -7.64
CA PHE A 57 11.16 0.39 -7.39
C PHE A 57 12.68 0.25 -7.54
N ASN A 58 13.27 0.81 -8.60
CA ASN A 58 14.73 0.82 -8.82
C ASN A 58 15.52 1.71 -7.83
N LYS A 59 14.86 2.38 -6.86
CA LYS A 59 15.50 3.07 -5.73
C LYS A 59 15.31 2.36 -4.39
N ILE A 60 14.33 1.46 -4.27
CA ILE A 60 14.07 0.66 -3.08
C ILE A 60 14.68 -0.74 -3.22
N ASN A 61 14.70 -1.30 -4.43
CA ASN A 61 15.10 -2.68 -4.72
C ASN A 61 16.63 -2.87 -4.76
N ILE A 62 17.28 -2.58 -3.64
CA ILE A 62 18.68 -2.86 -3.33
C ILE A 62 18.76 -3.71 -2.06
N ILE A 63 19.93 -4.27 -1.75
CA ILE A 63 20.20 -4.91 -0.46
C ILE A 63 20.12 -3.84 0.63
N ARG A 64 19.25 -4.06 1.62
CA ARG A 64 18.84 -3.02 2.57
C ARG A 64 18.52 -3.60 3.95
N ASN A 65 19.35 -4.54 4.41
CA ASN A 65 19.24 -5.15 5.75
C ASN A 65 19.42 -4.08 6.85
N VAL A 66 18.77 -4.26 8.01
CA VAL A 66 18.80 -3.29 9.12
C VAL A 66 20.24 -2.88 9.48
N GLY A 67 20.47 -1.57 9.60
CA GLY A 67 21.79 -0.97 9.85
C GLY A 67 22.72 -0.82 8.63
N SER A 68 22.40 -1.41 7.48
CA SER A 68 23.24 -1.29 6.27
C SER A 68 23.19 0.12 5.62
N PRO A 69 24.20 0.51 4.81
CA PRO A 69 24.15 1.73 4.01
C PRO A 69 22.95 1.78 3.05
N GLY A 70 22.54 0.63 2.49
CA GLY A 70 21.37 0.53 1.62
C GLY A 70 20.05 0.76 2.38
N HIS A 71 19.95 0.27 3.61
CA HIS A 71 18.82 0.54 4.51
C HIS A 71 18.67 2.03 4.81
N HIS A 72 19.77 2.71 5.14
CA HIS A 72 19.78 4.17 5.30
C HIS A 72 19.40 4.90 3.99
N GLN A 73 19.97 4.48 2.85
CA GLN A 73 19.68 5.07 1.54
C GLN A 73 18.20 4.97 1.16
N VAL A 74 17.57 3.81 1.40
CA VAL A 74 16.14 3.59 1.14
C VAL A 74 15.28 4.41 2.10
N ARG A 75 15.62 4.44 3.40
CA ARG A 75 14.93 5.26 4.42
C ARG A 75 14.89 6.74 4.02
N GLU A 76 16.03 7.33 3.70
CA GLU A 76 16.06 8.74 3.32
C GLU A 76 15.44 8.99 1.93
N PHE A 77 15.48 8.03 1.00
CA PHE A 77 14.73 8.14 -0.26
C PHE A 77 13.21 8.22 -0.03
N ILE A 78 12.66 7.37 0.84
CA ILE A 78 11.24 7.36 1.23
C ILE A 78 10.86 8.70 1.86
N ARG A 79 11.61 9.15 2.88
CA ARG A 79 11.34 10.44 3.57
C ARG A 79 11.41 11.63 2.62
N ASN A 80 12.41 11.66 1.74
CA ASN A 80 12.52 12.70 0.71
C ASN A 80 11.39 12.64 -0.32
N TYR A 81 10.82 11.48 -0.62
CA TYR A 81 9.66 11.36 -1.50
C TYR A 81 8.41 11.96 -0.83
N LEU A 82 8.14 11.59 0.42
CA LEU A 82 7.04 12.10 1.23
C LEU A 82 7.13 13.61 1.47
N SER A 83 8.29 14.13 1.87
CA SER A 83 8.49 15.58 2.07
C SER A 83 8.24 16.38 0.78
N LYS A 84 8.76 15.93 -0.38
CA LYS A 84 8.49 16.54 -1.70
C LYS A 84 7.01 16.42 -2.13
N CYS A 85 6.29 15.47 -1.54
CA CYS A 85 4.86 15.30 -1.72
C CYS A 85 4.01 16.24 -0.85
N GLY A 86 4.62 17.01 0.07
CA GLY A 86 3.91 17.88 1.00
C GLY A 86 3.30 17.11 2.18
N TRP A 87 4.07 16.18 2.73
CA TRP A 87 3.73 15.37 3.90
C TRP A 87 4.80 15.52 4.98
N GLU A 88 4.41 15.42 6.23
CA GLU A 88 5.32 15.30 7.38
C GLU A 88 5.90 13.87 7.46
N THR A 89 7.08 13.73 8.06
CA THR A 89 7.79 12.43 8.15
C THR A 89 8.58 12.25 9.45
N ASP A 90 7.99 11.55 10.39
CA ASP A 90 8.65 11.15 11.63
C ASP A 90 9.46 9.86 11.44
N LEU A 91 10.41 9.66 12.36
CA LEU A 91 11.12 8.40 12.55
C LEU A 91 10.90 7.94 13.99
N ASP A 92 10.01 6.98 14.19
CA ASP A 92 10.03 6.17 15.41
C ASP A 92 11.32 5.33 15.39
N THR A 93 12.11 5.43 16.46
CA THR A 93 13.49 4.93 16.51
C THR A 93 13.75 4.31 17.87
N PHE A 94 14.13 3.03 17.86
CA PHE A 94 14.39 2.23 19.04
C PHE A 94 15.55 1.27 18.79
N GLU A 95 16.08 0.67 19.85
CA GLU A 95 17.09 -0.38 19.77
C GLU A 95 16.55 -1.69 20.34
N GLU A 96 16.85 -2.80 19.68
CA GLU A 96 16.43 -4.12 20.13
C GLU A 96 17.56 -5.17 20.05
N ASN A 97 17.46 -6.17 20.92
CA ASN A 97 18.40 -7.28 20.97
C ASN A 97 18.04 -8.33 19.90
N THR A 98 18.88 -8.47 18.88
CA THR A 98 18.67 -9.46 17.80
C THR A 98 19.68 -10.60 17.89
N VAL A 99 19.45 -11.66 17.10
CA VAL A 99 20.41 -12.76 16.91
C VAL A 99 21.75 -12.32 16.28
N ASP A 100 21.82 -11.11 15.71
CA ASP A 100 23.01 -10.47 15.15
C ASP A 100 23.45 -9.27 16.03
N GLY A 101 23.20 -9.34 17.34
CA GLY A 101 23.48 -8.31 18.33
C GLY A 101 22.43 -7.20 18.41
N VAL A 102 22.71 -6.14 19.16
CA VAL A 102 21.84 -4.95 19.24
C VAL A 102 21.77 -4.27 17.88
N LYS A 103 20.56 -3.92 17.43
CA LYS A 103 20.31 -3.14 16.21
C LYS A 103 19.41 -1.94 16.50
N THR A 104 19.74 -0.79 15.91
CA THR A 104 18.86 0.38 15.86
C THR A 104 17.87 0.24 14.70
N PHE A 105 16.57 0.31 15.00
CA PHE A 105 15.46 0.25 14.05
C PHE A 105 14.88 1.65 13.81
N HIS A 106 14.26 1.87 12.66
CA HIS A 106 13.75 3.18 12.25
C HIS A 106 12.45 3.05 11.45
N ASN A 107 11.32 3.09 12.14
CA ASN A 107 9.98 3.10 11.56
C ASN A 107 9.70 4.44 10.87
N ILE A 108 9.32 4.41 9.58
CA ILE A 108 9.07 5.63 8.80
C ILE A 108 7.59 5.96 8.83
N ILE A 109 7.25 7.09 9.47
CA ILE A 109 5.86 7.51 9.68
C ILE A 109 5.60 8.76 8.82
N GLY A 110 5.06 8.56 7.62
CA GLY A 110 4.64 9.65 6.72
C GLY A 110 3.19 10.05 6.97
N TYR A 111 2.91 11.33 7.18
CA TYR A 111 1.55 11.78 7.54
C TYR A 111 1.17 13.15 6.99
N ARG A 112 -0.10 13.52 7.22
CA ARG A 112 -0.64 14.86 7.00
C ARG A 112 -1.34 15.36 8.26
N ASN A 113 -0.84 16.46 8.80
CA ASN A 113 -1.39 17.11 9.98
C ASN A 113 -2.51 18.09 9.59
N ASP A 114 -3.75 17.69 9.83
CA ASP A 114 -4.94 18.54 9.71
C ASP A 114 -5.83 18.30 10.94
N PRO A 115 -6.12 19.33 11.75
CA PRO A 115 -6.92 19.17 12.97
C PRO A 115 -8.37 18.73 12.71
N ASN A 116 -8.84 18.73 11.45
CA ASN A 116 -10.14 18.20 11.06
C ASN A 116 -10.14 16.68 10.87
N TYR A 117 -8.98 16.03 10.70
CA TYR A 117 -8.92 14.57 10.51
C TYR A 117 -9.26 13.83 11.82
N LYS A 118 -9.97 12.69 11.69
CA LYS A 118 -10.51 11.88 12.82
C LYS A 118 -10.26 10.38 12.68
N LYS A 119 -9.61 9.95 11.60
CA LYS A 119 -9.08 8.60 11.30
C LYS A 119 -7.88 8.79 10.34
N TYR A 120 -7.11 7.74 10.03
CA TYR A 120 -5.86 7.87 9.25
C TYR A 120 -5.53 6.66 8.37
N LEU A 121 -5.09 6.91 7.13
CA LEU A 121 -5.00 5.93 6.05
C LEU A 121 -3.63 5.26 6.02
N ILE A 122 -3.33 4.52 7.08
CA ILE A 122 -1.99 3.99 7.40
C ILE A 122 -1.55 2.88 6.43
N LEU A 123 -1.31 3.18 5.16
CA LEU A 123 -0.77 2.18 4.24
C LEU A 123 0.62 1.75 4.70
N ALA A 124 0.79 0.47 5.06
CA ALA A 124 1.98 -0.08 5.70
C ALA A 124 2.57 -1.31 4.97
N CYS A 125 3.89 -1.44 5.05
CA CYS A 125 4.67 -2.69 4.93
C CYS A 125 6.10 -2.46 5.46
N HIS A 126 6.82 -3.51 5.85
CA HIS A 126 8.27 -3.47 6.07
C HIS A 126 9.05 -2.95 4.85
N TYR A 127 10.24 -2.36 5.06
CA TYR A 127 11.03 -1.69 4.00
C TYR A 127 12.50 -2.11 3.92
N GLU A 128 13.02 -2.83 4.90
CA GLU A 128 14.32 -3.48 4.85
C GLU A 128 14.30 -4.69 3.88
N SER A 129 15.35 -5.50 3.90
CA SER A 129 15.36 -6.82 3.29
C SER A 129 15.93 -7.84 4.27
N LYS A 130 15.44 -9.08 4.23
CA LYS A 130 15.90 -10.16 5.10
C LYS A 130 17.43 -10.33 5.03
N LEU A 131 18.06 -10.52 6.19
CA LEU A 131 19.51 -10.75 6.31
C LEU A 131 19.91 -12.11 5.68
N LEU A 132 20.10 -12.10 4.36
CA LEU A 132 20.54 -13.21 3.53
C LEU A 132 21.53 -12.67 2.47
N PRO A 133 22.61 -13.40 2.14
CA PRO A 133 23.58 -12.95 1.14
C PRO A 133 22.93 -12.64 -0.20
N ASN A 134 23.19 -11.45 -0.74
CA ASN A 134 22.67 -10.94 -2.01
C ASN A 134 21.13 -10.83 -2.11
N PHE A 135 20.38 -10.91 -1.00
CA PHE A 135 18.93 -10.85 -1.01
C PHE A 135 18.41 -9.40 -1.08
N VAL A 136 17.69 -9.08 -2.16
CA VAL A 136 17.04 -7.78 -2.34
C VAL A 136 15.57 -7.77 -1.95
N GLY A 137 14.84 -8.89 -2.02
CA GLY A 137 13.42 -8.91 -1.66
C GLY A 137 12.57 -7.96 -2.50
N SER A 138 12.41 -8.29 -3.79
CA SER A 138 11.64 -7.48 -4.74
C SER A 138 10.13 -7.55 -4.49
N THR A 139 9.61 -8.73 -4.17
CA THR A 139 8.25 -8.93 -3.63
C THR A 139 8.18 -8.69 -2.12
N ASP A 140 9.31 -8.82 -1.43
CA ASP A 140 9.48 -8.92 0.03
C ASP A 140 10.36 -7.77 0.60
N SER A 141 9.93 -6.51 0.70
CA SER A 141 8.69 -5.86 0.25
C SER A 141 8.95 -4.60 -0.60
N ALA A 142 9.96 -4.62 -1.48
CA ALA A 142 10.33 -3.45 -2.28
C ALA A 142 9.20 -2.96 -3.22
N MET A 143 8.45 -3.87 -3.83
CA MET A 143 7.31 -3.53 -4.68
C MET A 143 6.12 -2.97 -3.87
N PRO A 144 5.67 -3.58 -2.76
CA PRO A 144 4.73 -2.95 -1.82
C PRO A 144 5.11 -1.51 -1.45
N CYS A 145 6.34 -1.24 -0.98
CA CYS A 145 6.83 0.11 -0.69
C CYS A 145 6.65 1.07 -1.89
N SER A 146 6.93 0.57 -3.09
CA SER A 146 6.84 1.34 -4.34
C SER A 146 5.40 1.64 -4.75
N MET A 147 4.48 0.70 -4.55
CA MET A 147 3.04 0.91 -4.76
C MET A 147 2.48 1.94 -3.78
N ILE A 148 2.88 1.83 -2.50
CA ILE A 148 2.53 2.73 -1.41
C ILE A 148 2.99 4.17 -1.74
N LEU A 149 4.24 4.39 -2.14
CA LEU A 149 4.69 5.71 -2.64
C LEU A 149 3.95 6.18 -3.92
N LYS A 150 3.54 5.28 -4.82
CA LYS A 150 2.69 5.66 -5.96
C LYS A 150 1.25 6.00 -5.56
N ILE A 151 0.78 5.62 -4.37
CA ILE A 151 -0.52 6.03 -3.82
C ILE A 151 -0.42 7.43 -3.21
N VAL A 152 0.70 7.83 -2.60
CA VAL A 152 0.95 9.22 -2.17
C VAL A 152 0.60 10.23 -3.26
N ASP A 153 1.02 9.98 -4.50
CA ASP A 153 0.71 10.84 -5.65
C ASP A 153 -0.80 11.01 -5.86
N LEU A 154 -1.57 9.91 -5.78
CA LEU A 154 -3.04 9.94 -5.93
C LEU A 154 -3.66 10.83 -4.85
N LEU A 155 -3.19 10.71 -3.61
CA LEU A 155 -3.67 11.50 -2.48
C LEU A 155 -3.30 12.98 -2.66
N ASN A 156 -2.11 13.29 -3.18
CA ASN A 156 -1.68 14.67 -3.45
C ASN A 156 -2.49 15.37 -4.53
N TYR A 157 -2.78 14.69 -5.64
CA TYR A 157 -3.53 15.29 -6.75
C TYR A 157 -5.04 15.27 -6.48
N GLY A 158 -5.57 14.21 -5.85
CA GLY A 158 -6.98 14.09 -5.50
C GLY A 158 -7.42 15.06 -4.40
N ILE A 159 -6.64 15.22 -3.32
CA ILE A 159 -6.99 16.15 -2.23
C ILE A 159 -6.98 17.61 -2.72
N LYS A 160 -6.16 17.95 -3.74
CA LYS A 160 -6.22 19.27 -4.39
C LYS A 160 -7.49 19.50 -5.23
N ALA A 161 -8.19 18.44 -5.63
CA ALA A 161 -9.47 18.50 -6.33
C ALA A 161 -10.71 18.56 -5.39
N LEU A 162 -10.54 18.26 -4.08
CA LEU A 162 -11.62 18.28 -3.07
C LEU A 162 -12.18 19.67 -2.70
N LYS A 163 -12.08 20.67 -3.60
CA LYS A 163 -12.80 21.95 -3.48
C LYS A 163 -14.24 21.91 -4.02
N PHE A 164 -14.70 20.77 -4.52
CA PHE A 164 -16.07 20.55 -4.95
C PHE A 164 -16.68 19.30 -4.32
N ASN A 165 -17.95 19.38 -3.95
CA ASN A 165 -18.68 18.31 -3.26
C ASN A 165 -19.12 17.21 -4.23
N PHE A 166 -18.62 15.99 -4.02
CA PHE A 166 -19.28 14.78 -4.47
C PHE A 166 -18.84 13.60 -3.58
N VAL A 167 -19.77 12.71 -3.23
CA VAL A 167 -19.55 11.58 -2.31
C VAL A 167 -20.23 10.34 -2.89
N ILE A 168 -19.56 9.19 -2.82
CA ILE A 168 -20.11 7.87 -3.18
C ILE A 168 -20.31 7.07 -1.90
N ASP A 169 -21.44 6.39 -1.74
CA ASP A 169 -21.74 5.53 -0.59
C ASP A 169 -20.68 4.44 -0.36
N SER A 170 -20.33 4.22 0.91
CA SER A 170 -19.33 3.23 1.36
C SER A 170 -19.91 2.12 2.23
N TYR A 171 -21.11 1.62 1.91
CA TYR A 171 -21.63 0.36 2.49
C TYR A 171 -20.96 -0.91 1.93
N ILE A 172 -19.66 -0.84 1.64
CA ILE A 172 -18.84 -2.00 1.29
C ILE A 172 -17.75 -2.12 2.37
N LEU A 173 -17.82 -3.22 3.11
CA LEU A 173 -17.01 -3.51 4.29
C LEU A 173 -15.50 -3.42 4.01
N PHE A 174 -14.73 -3.00 5.02
CA PHE A 174 -13.27 -3.07 5.04
C PHE A 174 -12.79 -4.54 5.08
N ASN A 175 -12.84 -5.21 3.93
CA ASN A 175 -12.44 -6.60 3.74
C ASN A 175 -12.00 -6.86 2.27
N SER A 176 -11.55 -8.09 1.99
CA SER A 176 -11.06 -8.48 0.66
C SER A 176 -12.18 -8.60 -0.37
N PHE A 177 -13.45 -8.62 0.06
CA PHE A 177 -14.61 -8.62 -0.82
C PHE A 177 -14.77 -7.26 -1.53
N CYS A 178 -14.39 -6.13 -0.91
CA CYS A 178 -14.25 -4.84 -1.62
C CYS A 178 -13.37 -4.99 -2.86
N LEU A 179 -12.16 -5.51 -2.68
CA LEU A 179 -11.15 -5.60 -3.73
C LEU A 179 -11.53 -6.64 -4.79
N TYR A 180 -12.14 -7.76 -4.41
CA TYR A 180 -12.75 -8.71 -5.33
C TYR A 180 -13.87 -8.08 -6.19
N LEU A 181 -14.77 -7.28 -5.60
CA LEU A 181 -15.83 -6.61 -6.36
C LEU A 181 -15.27 -5.55 -7.32
N ILE A 182 -14.27 -4.77 -6.89
CA ILE A 182 -13.55 -3.83 -7.76
C ILE A 182 -12.88 -4.60 -8.90
N GLU A 183 -12.14 -5.67 -8.60
CA GLU A 183 -11.47 -6.50 -9.61
C GLU A 183 -12.46 -7.10 -10.61
N LYS A 184 -13.55 -7.70 -10.15
CA LYS A 184 -14.60 -8.27 -10.99
C LYS A 184 -15.17 -7.22 -11.96
N ARG A 185 -15.44 -5.99 -11.49
CA ARG A 185 -15.90 -4.88 -12.34
C ARG A 185 -14.81 -4.38 -13.30
N MET A 186 -13.53 -4.36 -12.89
CA MET A 186 -12.44 -3.98 -13.79
C MET A 186 -12.18 -5.05 -14.87
N ARG A 187 -12.35 -6.35 -14.56
CA ARG A 187 -12.29 -7.44 -15.53
C ARG A 187 -13.44 -7.40 -16.52
N SER A 188 -14.69 -7.12 -16.09
CA SER A 188 -15.83 -7.02 -17.02
C SER A 188 -15.72 -5.86 -18.03
N PHE A 189 -14.93 -4.83 -17.75
CA PHE A 189 -14.61 -3.73 -18.68
C PHE A 189 -13.25 -3.90 -19.39
N ASN A 190 -12.58 -5.07 -19.27
CA ASN A 190 -11.26 -5.35 -19.85
C ASN A 190 -10.17 -4.31 -19.49
N LEU A 191 -10.20 -3.83 -18.24
CA LEU A 191 -9.33 -2.76 -17.73
C LEU A 191 -8.03 -3.28 -17.11
N LEU A 192 -7.98 -4.56 -16.75
CA LEU A 192 -6.78 -5.22 -16.24
C LEU A 192 -5.88 -5.71 -17.39
N LYS A 193 -4.61 -5.96 -17.10
CA LYS A 193 -3.55 -6.30 -18.07
C LYS A 193 -3.15 -7.76 -18.02
N SER A 194 -3.25 -8.38 -16.84
CA SER A 194 -2.95 -9.79 -16.59
C SER A 194 -4.22 -10.54 -16.20
N SER A 195 -4.31 -11.81 -16.60
CA SER A 195 -5.41 -12.70 -16.23
C SER A 195 -5.31 -13.22 -14.80
N GLY A 196 -4.20 -12.94 -14.09
CA GLY A 196 -3.86 -13.53 -12.80
C GLY A 196 -3.23 -14.92 -12.93
N GLU A 197 -2.60 -15.42 -11.85
CA GLU A 197 -1.97 -16.75 -11.89
C GLU A 197 -3.03 -17.83 -12.16
N ASN A 198 -2.78 -18.70 -13.14
CA ASN A 198 -3.71 -19.75 -13.59
C ASN A 198 -5.12 -19.21 -13.94
N ASN A 199 -5.20 -17.97 -14.45
CA ASN A 199 -6.43 -17.24 -14.77
C ASN A 199 -7.38 -17.05 -13.56
N GLN A 200 -6.86 -17.11 -12.33
CA GLN A 200 -7.62 -16.81 -11.11
C GLN A 200 -7.61 -15.31 -10.80
N PRO A 201 -8.66 -14.76 -10.16
CA PRO A 201 -8.63 -13.39 -9.68
C PRO A 201 -7.56 -13.20 -8.60
N TYR A 202 -6.99 -12.00 -8.51
CA TYR A 202 -6.00 -11.64 -7.49
C TYR A 202 -6.61 -11.66 -6.08
N PHE A 203 -7.87 -11.25 -5.97
CA PHE A 203 -8.63 -11.25 -4.72
C PHE A 203 -9.73 -12.32 -4.77
N GLY A 204 -9.85 -13.12 -3.73
CA GLY A 204 -10.83 -14.21 -3.70
C GLY A 204 -10.89 -14.95 -2.36
N HIS A 205 -11.52 -16.11 -2.38
CA HIS A 205 -11.60 -17.01 -1.22
C HIS A 205 -10.33 -17.87 -1.12
N GLY A 206 -9.20 -17.22 -0.80
CA GLY A 206 -7.97 -17.92 -0.46
C GLY A 206 -8.10 -18.70 0.85
N VAL A 207 -7.30 -19.74 1.02
CA VAL A 207 -7.22 -20.51 2.28
C VAL A 207 -6.66 -19.59 3.37
N ARG A 208 -7.42 -19.43 4.45
CA ARG A 208 -7.03 -18.63 5.62
C ARG A 208 -6.02 -19.39 6.48
N TYR A 209 -4.78 -19.47 6.02
CA TYR A 209 -3.65 -19.70 6.91
C TYR A 209 -3.45 -18.46 7.78
N GLN A 210 -3.22 -18.65 9.07
CA GLN A 210 -2.86 -17.58 9.98
C GLN A 210 -1.36 -17.30 9.77
N ILE A 211 -1.07 -16.26 8.99
CA ILE A 211 0.28 -15.81 8.69
C ILE A 211 0.63 -14.69 9.67
N GLU A 212 1.70 -14.85 10.43
CA GLU A 212 2.25 -13.80 11.29
C GLU A 212 3.10 -12.84 10.44
N ASP A 213 2.93 -11.55 10.68
CA ASP A 213 3.37 -10.43 9.83
C ASP A 213 3.21 -9.11 10.63
N ASP A 214 3.67 -7.96 10.12
CA ASP A 214 3.75 -6.63 10.79
C ASP A 214 2.50 -6.20 11.58
N HIS A 215 1.33 -6.74 11.20
CA HIS A 215 0.02 -6.41 11.73
C HIS A 215 -0.34 -7.00 13.09
N ILE A 216 0.35 -8.03 13.58
CA ILE A 216 -0.06 -8.73 14.82
C ILE A 216 -0.14 -7.77 16.03
N PRO A 217 0.83 -6.87 16.30
CA PRO A 217 0.74 -5.89 17.40
C PRO A 217 -0.37 -4.83 17.25
N PHE A 218 -1.00 -4.73 16.07
CA PHE A 218 -2.18 -3.88 15.83
C PHE A 218 -3.48 -4.65 16.04
N VAL A 219 -3.53 -5.93 15.64
CA VAL A 219 -4.66 -6.84 15.93
C VAL A 219 -4.86 -6.97 17.44
N GLU A 220 -3.78 -7.18 18.20
CA GLU A 220 -3.79 -7.25 19.67
C GLU A 220 -4.32 -5.98 20.34
N LYS A 221 -4.12 -4.82 19.69
CA LYS A 221 -4.62 -3.50 20.13
C LYS A 221 -6.00 -3.16 19.57
N GLY A 222 -6.67 -4.11 18.89
CA GLY A 222 -8.04 -3.98 18.41
C GLY A 222 -8.23 -3.16 17.14
N VAL A 223 -7.16 -2.89 16.36
CA VAL A 223 -7.26 -2.15 15.10
C VAL A 223 -7.98 -3.00 14.03
N PRO A 224 -8.96 -2.46 13.26
CA PRO A 224 -9.63 -3.18 12.17
C PRO A 224 -8.75 -3.48 10.95
N VAL A 225 -9.04 -4.59 10.25
CA VAL A 225 -7.97 -5.46 9.70
C VAL A 225 -8.37 -6.30 8.43
N LEU A 226 -7.59 -6.26 7.32
CA LEU A 226 -7.83 -6.85 5.96
C LEU A 226 -6.52 -7.24 5.19
N HIS A 227 -6.10 -8.48 4.89
CA HIS A 227 -4.77 -8.74 4.22
C HIS A 227 -4.72 -8.49 2.72
N LEU A 228 -3.56 -7.99 2.26
CA LEU A 228 -3.00 -8.27 0.93
C LEU A 228 -1.63 -8.98 0.96
N ILE A 229 -1.59 -10.20 1.50
CA ILE A 229 -0.48 -11.14 1.30
C ILE A 229 -0.94 -12.29 0.40
N PRO A 230 -0.17 -12.71 -0.62
CA PRO A 230 -0.53 -13.86 -1.45
C PRO A 230 -0.48 -15.17 -0.63
N SER A 231 -1.46 -16.05 -0.87
CA SER A 231 -1.56 -17.38 -0.25
C SER A 231 -1.89 -18.38 -1.36
N PRO A 232 -0.95 -19.25 -1.80
CA PRO A 232 0.42 -19.42 -1.29
C PRO A 232 1.34 -18.22 -1.58
N PHE A 233 2.48 -18.16 -0.88
CA PHE A 233 3.56 -17.19 -1.14
C PHE A 233 4.19 -17.37 -2.54
N PRO A 234 4.88 -16.35 -3.08
CA PRO A 234 5.64 -16.48 -4.32
C PRO A 234 6.67 -17.60 -4.23
N LYS A 235 6.85 -18.35 -5.33
CA LYS A 235 7.81 -19.48 -5.43
C LYS A 235 9.28 -19.09 -5.20
N VAL A 236 9.57 -17.79 -5.10
CA VAL A 236 10.89 -17.18 -4.85
C VAL A 236 11.07 -16.64 -3.42
N TRP A 237 10.03 -16.69 -2.58
CA TRP A 237 10.04 -16.12 -1.22
C TRP A 237 11.22 -16.63 -0.38
N HIS A 238 11.89 -15.72 0.34
CA HIS A 238 13.14 -15.96 1.06
C HIS A 238 14.30 -16.56 0.22
N THR A 239 14.30 -16.44 -1.11
CA THR A 239 15.42 -16.85 -1.98
C THR A 239 16.01 -15.66 -2.74
N ILE A 240 17.28 -15.77 -3.17
CA ILE A 240 17.92 -14.75 -4.04
C ILE A 240 17.25 -14.59 -5.42
N ALA A 241 16.30 -15.47 -5.78
CA ALA A 241 15.47 -15.32 -6.97
C ALA A 241 14.38 -14.25 -6.80
N ASP A 242 14.07 -13.78 -5.59
CA ASP A 242 13.21 -12.60 -5.38
C ASP A 242 13.99 -11.30 -5.68
N ASN A 243 14.15 -11.03 -6.96
CA ASN A 243 14.86 -9.89 -7.52
C ASN A 243 14.09 -9.25 -8.69
N ALA A 244 14.61 -8.15 -9.26
CA ALA A 244 13.91 -7.36 -10.27
C ALA A 244 13.48 -8.15 -11.53
N THR A 245 14.12 -9.29 -11.82
CA THR A 245 13.84 -10.09 -13.03
C THR A 245 12.53 -10.88 -12.97
N ILE A 246 12.00 -11.16 -11.77
CA ILE A 246 10.75 -11.94 -11.62
C ILE A 246 9.49 -11.07 -11.50
N ILE A 247 9.62 -9.74 -11.57
CA ILE A 247 8.51 -8.80 -11.41
C ILE A 247 7.66 -8.77 -12.69
N ASP A 248 6.44 -9.34 -12.61
CA ASP A 248 5.41 -9.07 -13.61
C ASP A 248 4.87 -7.64 -13.45
N TRP A 249 5.27 -6.77 -14.38
CA TRP A 249 4.81 -5.38 -14.46
C TRP A 249 3.34 -5.22 -14.84
N ASN A 250 2.70 -6.21 -15.47
CA ASN A 250 1.26 -6.15 -15.75
C ASN A 250 0.46 -6.41 -14.47
N THR A 251 0.72 -7.52 -13.78
CA THR A 251 0.13 -7.79 -12.45
C THR A 251 0.44 -6.68 -11.44
N SER A 252 1.67 -6.16 -11.41
CA SER A 252 2.04 -5.05 -10.50
C SER A 252 1.25 -3.77 -10.77
N ILE A 253 0.96 -3.44 -12.05
CA ILE A 253 0.18 -2.26 -12.41
C ILE A 253 -1.32 -2.47 -12.18
N ASP A 254 -1.83 -3.70 -12.38
CA ASP A 254 -3.20 -4.05 -12.05
C ASP A 254 -3.46 -3.97 -10.54
N LEU A 255 -2.59 -4.53 -9.71
CA LEU A 255 -2.68 -4.44 -8.25
C LEU A 255 -2.62 -2.98 -7.78
N LEU A 256 -1.66 -2.19 -8.29
CA LEU A 256 -1.59 -0.76 -7.99
C LEU A 256 -2.86 -0.01 -8.40
N PHE A 257 -3.47 -0.35 -9.54
CA PHE A 257 -4.73 0.23 -10.00
C PHE A 257 -5.90 -0.15 -9.08
N LEU A 258 -6.05 -1.43 -8.74
CA LEU A 258 -7.12 -1.93 -7.87
C LEU A 258 -7.02 -1.37 -6.46
N ILE A 259 -5.82 -1.32 -5.86
CA ILE A 259 -5.59 -0.70 -4.56
C ILE A 259 -5.87 0.80 -4.62
N LYS A 260 -5.45 1.51 -5.69
CA LYS A 260 -5.79 2.93 -5.87
C LYS A 260 -7.29 3.21 -5.94
N LEU A 261 -8.06 2.33 -6.59
CA LEU A 261 -9.52 2.44 -6.62
C LEU A 261 -10.14 2.19 -5.24
N PHE A 262 -9.63 1.20 -4.49
CA PHE A 262 -10.06 0.94 -3.12
C PHE A 262 -9.74 2.12 -2.18
N VAL A 263 -8.50 2.61 -2.18
CA VAL A 263 -8.08 3.84 -1.48
C VAL A 263 -9.02 5.00 -1.84
N ARG A 264 -9.21 5.28 -3.13
CA ARG A 264 -10.03 6.40 -3.59
C ARG A 264 -11.48 6.28 -3.11
N ASN A 265 -12.08 5.09 -3.21
CA ASN A 265 -13.47 4.86 -2.80
C ASN A 265 -13.63 4.94 -1.28
N TYR A 266 -12.70 4.36 -0.51
CA TYR A 266 -12.70 4.42 0.96
C TYR A 266 -12.51 5.86 1.47
N LEU A 267 -11.74 6.66 0.76
CA LEU A 267 -11.50 8.07 1.08
C LEU A 267 -12.57 9.03 0.54
N HIS A 268 -13.51 8.54 -0.28
CA HIS A 268 -14.42 9.37 -1.07
C HIS A 268 -13.69 10.44 -1.91
N ILE A 269 -12.44 10.17 -2.34
CA ILE A 269 -11.61 11.14 -3.08
C ILE A 269 -12.15 11.34 -4.50
N LEU A 270 -12.29 12.62 -4.86
CA LEU A 270 -12.50 13.02 -6.24
C LEU A 270 -11.17 13.08 -6.99
N LEU A 271 -11.24 12.71 -8.27
CA LEU A 271 -10.19 12.92 -9.25
C LEU A 271 -10.61 14.13 -10.06
#